data_AF-A0AAW0X768-F1
#
_entry.id   AF-A0AAW0X768-F1
#
_cell.length_a   1.000
_cell.length_b   1.000
_cell.length_c   1.000
_cell.angle_alpha   90.00
_cell.angle_beta   90.00
_cell.angle_gamma   90.00
#
_symmetry.space_group_name_H-M   'P 1'
#
loop_
_entity.id
_entity.type
_entity.pdbx_description
1 polymer ?
#
loop_
_entity_poly.entity_id
_entity_poly.type
_entity_poly.pdbx_seq_one_letter_code
_entity_poly.pdbx_strand_id
1 'polypeptide(L)'
;EHREISGNKISFQILKITDSGLYKCEVRNRAGTIWSEGHVQVTDPDAIPDTKILIIGGVLIVILLVISVVFCRKIYQDRKRALRLRLKDQQLFNEGDPGSLNPEIGIDQQAELLPYNTKYEVPRDSIIFDKLLGAGAFGRVYRATAINLIPGQSRTTVAVKMM
;
A
#
# COMPACT_ATOMS: atom_id res chain seq x y z
N GLU A 1 2.32 -16.76 -56.48
CA GLU A 1 1.10 -16.08 -56.03
C GLU A 1 0.16 -17.13 -55.43
N HIS A 2 -0.45 -16.92 -54.26
CA HIS A 2 -1.29 -17.95 -53.59
C HIS A 2 -2.73 -18.02 -54.12
N ARG A 3 -3.04 -17.17 -55.09
CA ARG A 3 -4.31 -17.07 -55.81
C ARG A 3 -4.08 -17.40 -57.28
N GLU A 4 -4.97 -18.20 -57.86
CA GLU A 4 -4.97 -18.57 -59.26
C GLU A 4 -6.30 -18.16 -59.89
N ILE A 5 -6.25 -17.49 -61.04
CA ILE A 5 -7.43 -17.06 -61.78
C ILE A 5 -7.49 -17.86 -63.08
N SER A 6 -8.50 -18.71 -63.21
CA SER A 6 -8.72 -19.55 -64.39
C SER A 6 -10.08 -19.22 -64.99
N GLY A 7 -10.11 -18.28 -65.95
CA GLY A 7 -11.33 -17.83 -66.62
C GLY A 7 -12.31 -17.17 -65.64
N ASN A 8 -13.41 -17.85 -65.34
CA ASN A 8 -14.46 -17.38 -64.43
C ASN A 8 -14.31 -17.88 -62.98
N LYS A 9 -13.20 -18.56 -62.64
CA LYS A 9 -12.95 -19.10 -61.29
C LYS A 9 -11.69 -18.48 -60.69
N ILE A 10 -11.79 -18.09 -59.42
CA ILE A 10 -10.65 -17.70 -58.58
C ILE A 10 -10.47 -18.80 -57.53
N SER A 11 -9.29 -19.42 -57.50
CA SER A 11 -8.95 -20.49 -56.56
C SER A 11 -7.85 -20.02 -55.61
N PHE A 12 -8.02 -20.30 -54.32
CA PHE A 12 -7.03 -20.03 -53.29
C PHE A 12 -6.47 -21.37 -52.82
N GLN A 13 -5.16 -21.56 -52.94
CA GLN A 13 -4.52 -22.79 -52.43
C GLN A 13 -4.53 -22.81 -50.89
N ILE A 14 -4.42 -21.63 -50.28
CA ILE A 14 -4.47 -21.42 -48.83
C ILE A 14 -5.26 -20.13 -48.59
N LEU A 15 -6.33 -20.21 -47.79
CA LEU A 15 -7.12 -19.05 -47.38
C LEU A 15 -6.43 -18.34 -46.22
N LYS A 16 -6.18 -17.03 -46.35
CA LYS A 16 -5.71 -16.17 -45.27
C LYS A 16 -6.82 -15.24 -44.82
N ILE A 17 -6.80 -14.81 -43.56
CA ILE A 17 -7.75 -13.80 -43.04
C ILE A 17 -7.72 -12.52 -43.89
N THR A 18 -6.54 -12.16 -44.43
CA THR A 18 -6.33 -11.02 -45.32
C THR A 18 -7.00 -11.15 -46.69
N ASP A 19 -7.41 -12.35 -47.08
CA ASP A 19 -8.18 -12.57 -48.32
C ASP A 19 -9.68 -12.26 -48.11
N SER A 20 -10.11 -11.92 -46.89
CA SER A 20 -11.45 -11.39 -46.64
C SER A 20 -11.62 -10.04 -47.32
N GLY A 21 -12.74 -9.86 -48.02
CA GLY A 21 -13.05 -8.60 -48.68
C GLY A 21 -14.15 -8.70 -49.72
N LEU A 22 -14.30 -7.62 -50.48
CA LEU A 22 -15.27 -7.51 -51.56
C LEU A 22 -14.69 -8.06 -52.86
N TYR A 23 -15.33 -9.08 -53.41
CA TYR A 23 -14.96 -9.68 -54.70
C TYR A 23 -15.93 -9.24 -55.78
N LYS A 24 -15.39 -8.86 -56.93
CA LYS A 24 -16.16 -8.39 -58.10
C LYS A 24 -15.92 -9.32 -59.29
N CYS A 25 -17.00 -9.85 -59.84
CA CYS A 25 -16.99 -10.51 -61.14
C CYS A 25 -17.43 -9.50 -62.20
N GLU A 26 -16.58 -9.22 -63.18
CA GLU A 26 -16.83 -8.23 -64.22
C GLU A 26 -16.80 -8.89 -65.60
N VAL A 27 -17.84 -8.68 -66.41
CA VAL A 27 -17.96 -9.18 -67.79
C VAL A 27 -18.10 -8.00 -68.74
N ARG A 28 -17.23 -7.95 -69.76
CA ARG A 28 -17.17 -6.85 -70.73
C ARG A 28 -17.36 -7.34 -72.15
N ASN A 29 -18.23 -6.66 -72.90
CA ASN A 29 -18.38 -6.84 -74.34
C ASN A 29 -18.45 -5.46 -75.04
N ARG A 30 -18.63 -5.44 -76.37
CA ARG A 30 -18.75 -4.20 -77.15
C ARG A 30 -19.96 -3.33 -76.80
N ALA A 31 -20.97 -3.90 -76.16
CA ALA A 31 -22.20 -3.20 -75.77
C ALA A 31 -22.14 -2.62 -74.34
N GLY A 32 -21.12 -2.98 -73.55
CA GLY A 32 -20.94 -2.45 -72.20
C GLY A 32 -20.24 -3.42 -71.26
N THR A 33 -20.25 -3.06 -69.97
CA THR A 33 -19.70 -3.86 -68.88
C THR A 33 -20.78 -4.06 -67.83
N ILE A 34 -20.96 -5.31 -67.40
CA ILE A 34 -21.79 -5.65 -66.25
C ILE A 34 -20.92 -6.28 -65.17
N TRP A 35 -21.33 -6.16 -63.91
CA TRP A 35 -20.62 -6.78 -62.82
C TRP A 35 -21.56 -7.22 -61.70
N SER A 36 -21.04 -8.13 -60.87
CA SER A 36 -21.66 -8.58 -59.64
C SER A 36 -20.61 -8.63 -58.53
N GLU A 37 -21.01 -8.27 -57.31
CA GLU A 37 -20.11 -8.19 -56.16
C GLU A 37 -20.61 -9.08 -55.02
N GLY A 38 -19.68 -9.65 -54.26
CA GLY A 38 -19.97 -10.48 -53.09
C GLY A 38 -18.90 -10.29 -52.02
N HIS A 39 -19.32 -10.17 -50.76
CA HIS A 39 -18.41 -10.06 -49.63
C HIS A 39 -18.07 -11.45 -49.09
N VAL A 40 -16.77 -11.76 -49.04
CA VAL A 40 -16.26 -13.02 -48.51
C VAL A 40 -15.52 -12.72 -47.21
N GLN A 41 -15.92 -13.39 -46.12
CA GLN A 41 -15.25 -13.29 -44.84
C GLN A 41 -14.57 -14.63 -44.53
N VAL A 42 -13.25 -14.59 -44.37
CA VAL A 42 -12.44 -15.73 -43.95
C VAL A 42 -12.26 -15.65 -42.44
N THR A 43 -12.81 -16.64 -41.72
CA THR A 43 -12.67 -16.74 -40.27
C THR A 43 -11.69 -17.85 -39.94
N ASP A 44 -10.73 -17.56 -39.07
CA ASP A 44 -9.82 -18.54 -38.50
C ASP A 44 -10.19 -18.76 -37.03
N PRO A 45 -10.89 -19.87 -36.69
CA PRO A 45 -11.32 -20.15 -35.33
C PRO A 45 -10.15 -20.51 -34.40
N ASP A 46 -8.99 -20.88 -34.95
CA ASP A 46 -7.79 -21.26 -34.21
C ASP A 46 -6.74 -20.15 -34.21
N ALA A 47 -7.12 -18.93 -34.61
CA ALA A 47 -6.22 -17.79 -34.64
C ALA A 47 -5.66 -17.48 -33.24
N ILE A 48 -4.36 -17.73 -33.06
CA ILE A 48 -3.63 -17.34 -31.86
C ILE A 48 -3.66 -15.80 -31.76
N PRO A 49 -3.98 -15.22 -30.59
CA PRO A 49 -3.97 -13.77 -30.42
C PRO A 49 -2.63 -13.19 -30.86
N ASP A 50 -2.67 -12.01 -31.48
CA ASP A 50 -1.47 -11.33 -32.00
C ASP A 50 -0.39 -11.34 -30.92
N THR A 51 0.77 -11.92 -31.24
CA THR A 51 1.86 -12.19 -30.30
C THR A 51 2.30 -10.91 -29.57
N LYS A 52 2.07 -9.75 -30.19
CA LYS A 52 2.28 -8.42 -29.59
C LYS A 52 1.43 -8.18 -28.34
N ILE A 53 0.16 -8.59 -28.33
CA ILE A 53 -0.76 -8.41 -27.20
C ILE A 53 -0.29 -9.26 -26.01
N LEU A 54 0.12 -10.49 -26.27
CA LEU A 54 0.68 -11.39 -25.24
C LEU A 54 1.96 -10.80 -24.61
N ILE A 55 2.86 -10.25 -25.42
CA ILE A 55 4.09 -9.62 -24.93
C ILE A 55 3.79 -8.39 -24.07
N ILE A 56 2.92 -7.48 -24.54
CA ILE A 56 2.55 -6.26 -23.79
C ILE A 56 1.89 -6.63 -22.45
N GLY A 57 0.97 -7.59 -22.46
CA GLY A 57 0.31 -8.08 -21.25
C GLY A 57 1.31 -8.67 -20.25
N GLY A 58 2.24 -9.51 -20.73
CA GLY A 58 3.29 -10.08 -19.89
C GLY A 58 4.19 -9.01 -19.25
N VAL A 59 4.63 -8.02 -20.03
CA VAL A 59 5.47 -6.90 -19.53
C VAL A 59 4.71 -6.09 -18.47
N LEU A 60 3.43 -5.78 -18.69
CA LEU A 60 2.62 -5.05 -17.73
C LEU A 60 2.49 -5.80 -16.40
N ILE A 61 2.25 -7.11 -16.43
CA ILE A 61 2.15 -7.93 -15.22
C ILE A 61 3.48 -7.92 -14.46
N VAL A 62 4.61 -8.09 -15.15
CA VAL A 62 5.93 -8.04 -14.50
C VAL A 62 6.18 -6.69 -13.84
N ILE A 63 5.82 -5.58 -14.51
CA ILE A 63 5.94 -4.23 -13.94
C ILE A 63 5.08 -4.10 -12.67
N LEU A 64 3.82 -4.54 -12.70
CA LEU A 64 2.93 -4.50 -11.55
C LEU A 64 3.45 -5.35 -10.39
N LEU A 65 4.01 -6.53 -10.66
CA LEU A 65 4.63 -7.38 -9.65
C LEU A 65 5.84 -6.70 -9.01
N VAL A 66 6.71 -6.08 -9.81
CA VAL A 66 7.87 -5.33 -9.30
C VAL A 66 7.42 -4.18 -8.41
N ILE A 67 6.44 -3.38 -8.86
CA ILE A 67 5.89 -2.26 -8.07
C ILE A 67 5.30 -2.78 -6.75
N SER A 68 4.51 -3.87 -6.80
CA SER A 68 3.94 -4.51 -5.62
C SER A 68 5.02 -4.93 -4.62
N VAL A 69 6.08 -5.59 -5.09
CA VAL A 69 7.21 -6.02 -4.25
C VAL A 69 7.91 -4.80 -3.62
N VAL A 70 8.18 -3.75 -4.39
CA VAL A 70 8.79 -2.52 -3.85
C VAL A 70 7.90 -1.87 -2.80
N PHE A 71 6.60 -1.79 -3.05
CA PHE A 71 5.63 -1.19 -2.12
C PHE A 71 5.52 -2.00 -0.82
N CYS A 72 5.42 -3.33 -0.92
CA CYS A 72 5.44 -4.23 0.24
C CYS A 72 6.74 -4.08 1.04
N ARG A 73 7.91 -3.99 0.36
CA ARG A 73 9.20 -3.77 1.03
C ARG A 73 9.23 -2.43 1.75
N LYS A 74 8.73 -1.36 1.13
CA LYS A 74 8.65 -0.02 1.74
C LYS A 74 7.80 -0.05 3.00
N ILE A 75 6.57 -0.58 2.93
CA ILE A 75 5.67 -0.70 4.08
C ILE A 75 6.31 -1.52 5.21
N TYR A 76 6.92 -2.66 4.86
CA TYR A 76 7.56 -3.52 5.85
C TYR A 76 8.74 -2.81 6.54
N GLN A 77 9.57 -2.10 5.78
CA GLN A 77 10.69 -1.34 6.32
C GLN A 77 10.22 -0.19 7.21
N ASP A 78 9.19 0.55 6.79
CA ASP A 78 8.65 1.68 7.56
C ASP A 78 8.09 1.19 8.90
N ARG A 79 7.32 0.08 8.89
CA ARG A 79 6.84 -0.57 10.12
C ARG A 79 7.99 -1.03 11.01
N LYS A 80 9.03 -1.63 10.44
CA LYS A 80 10.21 -2.09 11.18
C LYS A 80 11.00 -0.92 11.79
N ARG A 81 11.12 0.20 11.07
CA ARG A 81 11.77 1.43 11.56
C ARG A 81 10.95 2.06 12.70
N ALA A 82 9.64 2.18 12.52
CA ALA A 82 8.75 2.70 13.56
C ALA A 82 8.83 1.88 14.86
N LEU A 83 8.86 0.54 14.75
CA LEU A 83 9.06 -0.32 15.92
C LEU A 83 10.41 -0.10 16.59
N ARG A 84 11.50 -0.01 15.82
CA ARG A 84 12.84 0.26 16.37
C ARG A 84 12.92 1.60 17.09
N LEU A 85 12.28 2.64 16.55
CA LEU A 85 12.22 3.95 17.18
C LEU A 85 11.46 3.88 18.51
N ARG A 86 10.30 3.23 18.56
CA ARG A 86 9.53 3.03 19.81
C ARG A 86 10.31 2.27 20.87
N LEU A 87 11.05 1.22 20.47
CA LEU A 87 11.87 0.46 21.40
C LEU A 87 13.01 1.31 21.96
N LYS A 88 13.70 2.07 21.11
CA LYS A 88 14.75 3.00 21.56
C LYS A 88 14.21 4.09 22.47
N ASP A 89 13.04 4.63 22.15
CA ASP A 89 12.35 5.64 22.97
C ASP A 89 12.00 5.08 24.35
N GLN A 90 11.44 3.87 24.40
CA GLN A 90 11.16 3.18 25.67
C GLN A 90 12.44 2.87 26.47
N GLN A 91 13.51 2.45 25.79
CA GLN A 91 14.81 2.21 26.41
C GLN A 91 15.39 3.50 26.98
N LEU A 92 15.35 4.60 26.21
CA LEU A 92 15.82 5.91 26.65
C LEU A 92 15.01 6.41 27.85
N PHE A 93 13.69 6.23 27.85
CA PHE A 93 12.85 6.57 29.01
C PHE A 93 13.24 5.79 30.27
N ASN A 94 13.49 4.48 30.14
CA ASN A 94 13.82 3.62 31.29
C ASN A 94 15.25 3.83 31.80
N GLU A 95 16.23 3.79 30.90
CA GLU A 95 17.66 3.79 31.22
C GLU A 95 18.27 5.19 31.23
N GLY A 96 17.64 6.16 30.56
CA GLY A 96 18.21 7.48 30.33
C GLY A 96 19.47 7.46 29.48
N ASP A 97 20.10 8.63 29.36
CA ASP A 97 21.47 8.81 28.90
C ASP A 97 22.13 9.97 29.67
N PRO A 98 22.43 9.76 30.96
CA PRO A 98 23.00 10.81 31.80
C PRO A 98 24.42 11.23 31.36
N GLY A 99 25.11 10.43 30.54
CA GLY A 99 26.43 10.78 30.01
C GLY A 99 26.38 11.91 28.97
N SER A 100 25.23 12.09 28.32
CA SER A 100 24.99 13.15 27.33
C SER A 100 24.46 14.45 27.96
N LEU A 101 24.36 14.53 29.30
CA LEU A 101 23.89 15.74 29.98
C LEU A 101 24.89 16.89 29.85
N ASN A 102 24.38 18.06 29.45
CA ASN A 102 25.16 19.29 29.46
C ASN A 102 25.01 20.01 30.82
N PRO A 103 26.11 20.21 31.58
CA PRO A 103 26.06 20.88 32.89
C PRO A 103 25.75 22.39 32.80
N GLU A 104 25.86 23.00 31.62
CA GLU A 104 25.53 24.43 31.41
C GLU A 104 24.02 24.68 31.28
N ILE A 105 23.22 23.62 31.11
CA ILE A 105 21.77 23.68 30.89
C ILE A 105 21.06 23.09 32.12
N GLY A 106 19.91 23.67 32.48
CA GLY A 106 19.07 23.15 33.57
C GLY A 106 18.62 21.70 33.33
N ILE A 107 18.50 20.93 34.41
CA ILE A 107 18.10 19.51 34.36
C ILE A 107 16.65 19.37 33.85
N ASP A 108 15.79 20.33 34.18
CA ASP A 108 14.39 20.38 33.76
C ASP A 108 14.24 20.43 32.23
N GLN A 109 15.19 21.06 31.53
CA GLN A 109 15.19 21.14 30.06
C GLN A 109 15.74 19.88 29.39
N GLN A 110 16.37 18.98 30.16
CA GLN A 110 17.02 17.77 29.67
C GLN A 110 16.40 16.51 30.31
N ALA A 111 15.14 16.60 30.74
CA ALA A 111 14.46 15.53 31.47
C ALA A 111 14.34 14.21 30.69
N GLU A 112 14.33 14.26 29.36
CA GLU A 112 14.29 13.08 28.47
C GLU A 112 15.54 12.20 28.56
N LEU A 113 16.68 12.76 29.02
CA LEU A 113 17.93 12.04 29.20
C LEU A 113 18.04 11.39 30.60
N LEU A 114 17.09 11.66 31.50
CA LEU A 114 17.14 11.12 32.85
C LEU A 114 16.52 9.70 32.90
N PRO A 115 17.13 8.77 33.66
CA PRO A 115 16.56 7.44 33.85
C PRO A 115 15.25 7.49 34.65
N TYR A 116 14.24 6.75 34.20
CA TYR A 116 13.04 6.50 34.98
C TYR A 116 13.28 5.44 36.06
N ASN A 117 12.95 5.76 37.31
CA ASN A 117 13.10 4.82 38.43
C ASN A 117 11.75 4.17 38.78
N THR A 118 11.65 2.87 38.54
CA THR A 118 10.44 2.05 38.78
C THR A 118 10.02 1.99 40.26
N LYS A 119 10.88 2.37 41.21
CA LYS A 119 10.48 2.48 42.63
C LYS A 119 9.37 3.51 42.88
N TYR A 120 9.18 4.45 41.97
CA TYR A 120 8.12 5.46 42.03
C TYR A 120 6.83 5.01 41.33
N GLU A 121 6.81 3.80 40.76
CA GLU A 121 5.64 3.26 40.08
C GLU A 121 4.58 2.84 41.10
N VAL A 122 3.36 3.33 40.91
CA VAL A 122 2.21 3.01 41.75
C VAL A 122 1.23 2.18 40.91
N PRO A 123 0.85 0.97 41.35
CA PRO A 123 -0.14 0.17 40.63
C PRO A 123 -1.40 0.98 40.36
N ARG A 124 -1.91 0.95 39.12
CA ARG A 124 -3.09 1.73 38.76
C ARG A 124 -4.31 1.35 39.61
N ASP A 125 -4.44 0.07 39.94
CA ASP A 125 -5.54 -0.47 40.75
C ASP A 125 -5.46 -0.06 42.23
N SER A 126 -4.32 0.45 42.69
CA SER A 126 -4.20 1.03 44.03
C SER A 126 -4.59 2.52 44.08
N ILE A 127 -5.09 3.10 42.98
CA ILE A 127 -5.55 4.49 42.92
C ILE A 127 -7.05 4.53 42.64
N ILE A 128 -7.82 5.06 43.60
CA ILE A 128 -9.27 5.23 43.49
C ILE A 128 -9.56 6.69 43.20
N PHE A 129 -10.06 7.02 42.01
CA PHE A 129 -10.39 8.39 41.62
C PHE A 129 -11.73 8.83 42.22
N ASP A 130 -11.76 10.01 42.83
CA ASP A 130 -12.95 10.52 43.52
C ASP A 130 -13.59 11.70 42.76
N LYS A 131 -12.91 12.85 42.71
CA LYS A 131 -13.51 14.11 42.26
C LYS A 131 -12.52 14.91 41.41
N LEU A 132 -12.99 15.51 40.31
CA LEU A 132 -12.20 16.49 39.57
C LEU A 132 -11.96 17.74 40.43
N LEU A 133 -10.70 18.09 40.66
CA LEU A 133 -10.28 19.30 41.37
C LEU A 133 -10.09 20.49 40.44
N GLY A 134 -9.63 20.25 39.22
CA GLY A 134 -9.43 21.29 38.22
C GLY A 134 -9.19 20.71 36.83
N ALA A 135 -9.51 21.48 35.80
CA ALA A 135 -9.26 21.15 34.41
C ALA A 135 -8.81 22.38 33.63
N GLY A 136 -7.88 22.18 32.70
CA GLY A 136 -7.43 23.20 31.75
C GLY A 136 -7.38 22.63 30.34
N ALA A 137 -6.82 23.39 29.39
CA ALA A 137 -6.73 22.98 27.99
C ALA A 137 -5.88 21.73 27.74
N PHE A 138 -4.90 21.46 28.62
CA PHE A 138 -3.88 20.44 28.42
C PHE A 138 -3.86 19.36 29.52
N GLY A 139 -4.89 19.31 30.37
CA GLY A 139 -4.94 18.28 31.40
C GLY A 139 -5.95 18.53 32.51
N ARG A 140 -6.06 17.53 33.38
CA ARG A 140 -7.04 17.46 34.46
C ARG A 140 -6.36 16.98 35.74
N VAL A 141 -6.80 17.51 36.87
CA VAL A 141 -6.33 17.10 38.19
C VAL A 141 -7.51 16.53 38.96
N TYR A 142 -7.36 15.30 39.42
CA TYR A 142 -8.36 14.60 40.22
C TYR A 142 -7.87 14.43 41.65
N ARG A 143 -8.78 14.61 42.61
CA ARG A 143 -8.65 14.04 43.93
C ARG A 143 -8.82 12.53 43.79
N ALA A 144 -7.89 11.79 44.36
CA ALA A 144 -7.94 10.35 44.43
C ALA A 144 -7.48 9.86 45.80
N THR A 145 -7.76 8.60 46.10
CA THR A 145 -7.24 7.89 47.26
C THR A 145 -6.27 6.82 46.78
N ALA A 146 -5.00 6.93 47.17
CA ALA A 146 -3.98 5.92 46.92
C ALA A 146 -3.91 4.95 48.11
N ILE A 147 -3.87 3.65 47.83
CA ILE A 147 -3.80 2.58 48.81
C ILE A 147 -2.34 2.21 49.07
N ASN A 148 -1.94 2.12 50.35
CA ASN A 148 -0.58 1.73 50.77
C ASN A 148 0.56 2.54 50.13
N LEU A 149 0.30 3.80 49.74
CA LEU A 149 1.31 4.66 49.10
C LEU A 149 2.43 5.04 50.08
N ILE A 150 2.08 5.31 51.33
CA ILE A 150 3.01 5.68 52.40
C ILE A 150 3.06 4.53 53.40
N PRO A 151 4.27 4.04 53.79
CA PRO A 151 4.39 2.99 54.79
C PRO A 151 3.63 3.31 56.08
N GLY A 152 2.80 2.38 56.53
CA GLY A 152 1.96 2.55 57.73
C GLY A 152 0.63 3.29 57.50
N GLN A 153 0.40 3.84 56.31
CA GLN A 153 -0.87 4.48 55.96
C GLN A 153 -1.61 3.65 54.91
N SER A 154 -2.76 3.07 55.30
CA SER A 154 -3.57 2.24 54.40
C SER A 154 -4.21 3.04 53.26
N ARG A 155 -4.54 4.31 53.51
CA ARG A 155 -5.18 5.21 52.53
C ARG A 155 -4.61 6.61 52.62
N THR A 156 -4.13 7.13 51.49
CA THR A 156 -3.58 8.49 51.35
C THR A 156 -4.41 9.25 50.33
N THR A 157 -4.94 10.41 50.71
CA THR A 157 -5.58 11.31 49.74
C THR A 157 -4.50 12.00 48.90
N VAL A 158 -4.61 11.94 47.58
CA VAL A 158 -3.64 12.48 46.62
C VAL A 158 -4.33 13.31 45.54
N ALA A 159 -3.55 14.14 44.86
CA ALA A 159 -3.95 14.80 43.63
C ALA A 159 -3.24 14.13 42.45
N VAL A 160 -3.99 13.59 41.50
CA VAL A 160 -3.46 12.91 40.31
C VAL A 160 -3.63 13.82 39.12
N LYS A 161 -2.51 14.24 38.51
CA LYS A 161 -2.49 15.00 37.27
C LYS A 161 -2.47 14.04 36.09
N MET A 162 -3.40 14.23 35.15
CA MET A 162 -3.51 13.45 33.91
C MET A 162 -3.57 14.40 32.71
N MET A 163 -3.00 13.96 31.59
CA MET A 163 -3.02 14.65 30.30
C MET A 163 -4.19 14.16 29.46
#